data_AF-A0A4Z2F1T3-F1
#
_entry.id   AF-A0A4Z2F1T3-F1
#
_cell.length_a   1.000
_cell.length_b   1.000
_cell.length_c   1.000
_cell.angle_alpha   90.00
_cell.angle_beta   90.00
_cell.angle_gamma   90.00
#
_symmetry.space_group_name_H-M   'P 1'
#
loop_
_entity.id
_entity.type
_entity.pdbx_description
1 polymer ?
#
loop_
_entity_poly.entity_id
_entity_poly.type
_entity_poly.pdbx_seq_one_letter_code
_entity_poly.pdbx_strand_id
1 'polypeptide(L)'
;MKTTFFLCLSDESLRVCVQPGPSCCTGKMEDSYMAAVRGETQQKMRSYSFELKYLIAGHAKAYRETFESLVSFTSNLTGALFDSAYSALASDCRPLVFQLFGGIERHVSGHSNSTLDATVRQFYNDLFPLVYRRLLNPGLGRAAPTFYSAPSADRDDCLRMTRQDVGPFGPHPRLLVGSLSRALEAGRALSRLLRLAGEVVNATEKATLSRECGRGLVRMQYCSHCRGMTMIRPCTGLCVNVMRGCLVGVSELGAPWGSLVVLLQRLAATLATGSNHNGMELALLAVRNHVNDAILHAQLHGPRITATVSHL
;
A
#
# COMPACT_ATOMS: atom_id res chain seq x y z
N MET A 1 21.74 -12.85 60.49
CA MET A 1 21.63 -13.23 59.06
C MET A 1 20.89 -14.56 58.98
N LYS A 2 19.65 -14.59 58.47
CA LYS A 2 18.99 -15.86 58.14
C LYS A 2 19.61 -16.34 56.84
N THR A 3 20.55 -17.28 56.94
CA THR A 3 21.03 -18.04 55.79
C THR A 3 19.87 -18.90 55.34
N THR A 4 19.13 -18.46 54.33
CA THR A 4 18.14 -19.31 53.66
C THR A 4 18.91 -20.43 52.98
N PHE A 5 19.01 -21.59 53.65
CA PHE A 5 19.49 -22.80 53.01
C PHE A 5 18.50 -23.15 51.89
N PHE A 6 18.88 -22.93 50.64
CA PHE A 6 18.18 -23.53 49.51
C PHE A 6 18.42 -25.03 49.59
N LEU A 7 17.46 -25.79 50.12
CA LEU A 7 17.48 -27.24 50.10
C LEU A 7 17.34 -27.71 48.66
N CYS A 8 18.44 -28.16 48.06
CA CYS A 8 18.44 -28.81 46.76
C CYS A 8 18.18 -30.30 47.01
N LEU A 9 17.06 -30.80 46.49
CA LEU A 9 16.57 -32.16 46.72
C LEU A 9 16.86 -33.04 45.49
N SER A 10 16.93 -34.35 45.71
CA SER A 10 17.36 -35.33 44.72
C SER A 10 16.26 -35.80 43.76
N ASP A 11 15.01 -35.38 43.94
CA ASP A 11 13.87 -36.16 43.43
C ASP A 11 12.75 -35.32 42.81
N GLU A 12 13.02 -34.71 41.65
CA GLU A 12 11.98 -34.38 40.67
C GLU A 12 12.47 -34.62 39.23
N SER A 13 11.59 -35.16 38.38
CA SER A 13 11.88 -35.44 36.97
C SER A 13 11.84 -34.18 36.10
N LEU A 14 12.89 -33.37 36.20
CA LEU A 14 13.13 -32.26 35.27
C LEU A 14 13.22 -32.79 33.83
N ARG A 15 12.71 -32.02 32.86
CA ARG A 15 12.67 -32.43 31.45
C ARG A 15 13.72 -31.74 30.61
N VAL A 16 14.15 -30.55 31.01
CA VAL A 16 15.07 -29.68 30.26
C VAL A 16 16.43 -29.61 30.96
N CYS A 17 16.43 -29.32 32.26
CA CYS A 17 17.60 -29.23 33.12
C CYS A 17 18.01 -30.57 33.74
N VAL A 18 17.99 -31.64 32.94
CA VAL A 18 18.45 -32.97 33.39
C VAL A 18 19.96 -32.92 33.64
N GLN A 19 20.36 -33.14 34.90
CA GLN A 19 21.74 -33.12 35.34
C GLN A 19 21.96 -34.23 36.39
N PRO A 20 23.17 -34.80 36.50
CA PRO A 20 23.52 -35.66 37.63
C PRO A 20 23.69 -34.82 38.92
N GLY A 21 23.11 -35.28 40.03
CA GLY A 21 23.24 -34.65 41.35
C GLY A 21 21.98 -33.94 41.85
N PRO A 22 22.03 -33.30 43.02
CA PRO A 22 20.88 -32.62 43.61
C PRO A 22 20.48 -31.39 42.78
N SER A 23 19.17 -31.14 42.68
CA SER A 23 18.60 -30.00 41.97
C SER A 23 17.87 -29.07 42.95
N CYS A 24 18.03 -27.77 42.74
CA CYS A 24 17.30 -26.73 43.47
C CYS A 24 16.02 -26.29 42.72
N CYS A 25 15.69 -26.96 41.60
CA CYS A 25 14.54 -26.67 40.76
C CYS A 25 13.50 -27.79 40.80
N THR A 26 12.23 -27.37 40.74
CA THR A 26 11.07 -28.23 40.51
C THR A 26 10.58 -28.14 39.06
N GLY A 27 9.72 -29.06 38.63
CA GLY A 27 9.07 -29.02 37.32
C GLY A 27 8.27 -27.72 37.11
N LYS A 28 7.61 -27.20 38.15
CA LYS A 28 6.90 -25.92 38.10
C LYS A 28 7.84 -24.73 37.88
N MET A 29 9.04 -24.78 38.47
CA MET A 29 10.07 -23.77 38.19
C MET A 29 10.57 -23.86 36.75
N GLU A 30 10.77 -25.06 36.22
CA GLU A 30 11.16 -25.27 34.83
C GLU A 30 10.09 -24.75 33.84
N ASP A 31 8.82 -24.97 34.13
CA ASP A 31 7.70 -24.41 33.36
C ASP A 31 7.70 -22.86 33.43
N SER A 32 8.00 -22.29 34.60
CA SER A 32 8.13 -20.85 34.78
C SER A 32 9.32 -20.28 33.99
N TYR A 33 10.46 -20.98 33.96
CA TYR A 33 11.61 -20.61 33.14
C TYR A 33 11.31 -20.69 31.64
N MET A 34 10.54 -21.71 31.21
CA MET A 34 10.08 -21.81 29.82
C MET A 34 9.20 -20.62 29.42
N ALA A 35 8.31 -20.17 30.31
CA ALA A 35 7.51 -18.96 30.08
C ALA A 35 8.39 -17.69 30.03
N ALA A 36 9.35 -17.58 30.95
CA ALA A 36 10.27 -16.45 31.03
C ALA A 36 11.14 -16.30 29.77
N VAL A 37 11.84 -17.36 29.33
CA VAL A 37 12.68 -17.28 28.12
C VAL A 37 11.88 -16.93 26.88
N ARG A 38 10.62 -17.39 26.78
CA ARG A 38 9.73 -17.07 25.67
C ARG A 38 9.38 -15.59 25.66
N GLY A 39 8.93 -15.07 26.81
CA GLY A 39 8.60 -13.65 26.96
C GLY A 39 9.80 -12.73 26.72
N GLU A 40 10.93 -13.03 27.36
CA GLU A 40 12.17 -12.23 27.23
C GLU A 40 12.69 -12.21 25.79
N THR A 41 12.69 -13.36 25.11
CA THR A 41 13.19 -13.45 23.74
C THR A 41 12.25 -12.73 22.78
N GLN A 42 10.93 -12.89 22.93
CA GLN A 42 9.96 -12.15 22.12
C GLN A 42 10.07 -10.64 22.35
N GLN A 43 10.28 -10.20 23.59
CA GLN A 43 10.50 -8.79 23.90
C GLN A 43 11.79 -8.26 23.27
N LYS A 44 12.87 -9.03 23.28
CA LYS A 44 14.13 -8.68 22.58
C LYS A 44 13.92 -8.55 21.08
N MET A 45 13.17 -9.48 20.44
CA MET A 45 12.85 -9.37 19.02
C MET A 45 12.16 -8.04 18.71
N ARG A 46 11.12 -7.68 19.48
CA ARG A 46 10.40 -6.40 19.33
C ARG A 46 11.31 -5.19 19.54
N SER A 47 12.21 -5.27 20.51
CA SER A 47 13.16 -4.18 20.79
C SER A 47 14.15 -3.99 19.64
N TYR A 48 14.65 -5.07 19.03
CA TYR A 48 15.61 -4.99 17.93
C TYR A 48 14.97 -4.58 16.60
N SER A 49 13.70 -4.89 16.38
CA SER A 49 12.96 -4.49 15.18
C SER A 49 12.33 -3.10 15.28
N PHE A 50 12.30 -2.49 16.48
CA PHE A 50 11.58 -1.24 16.74
C PHE A 50 11.96 -0.11 15.78
N GLU A 51 13.24 0.23 15.70
CA GLU A 51 13.73 1.31 14.84
C GLU A 51 13.38 1.07 13.37
N LEU A 52 13.62 -0.16 12.88
CA LEU A 52 13.31 -0.53 11.50
C LEU A 52 11.81 -0.42 11.19
N LYS A 53 10.97 -0.86 12.11
CA LYS A 53 9.51 -0.77 12.00
C LYS A 53 9.05 0.67 11.90
N TYR A 54 9.56 1.55 12.76
CA TYR A 54 9.21 2.97 12.75
C TYR A 54 9.74 3.69 11.51
N LEU A 55 10.94 3.35 11.05
CA LEU A 55 11.51 3.87 9.81
C LEU A 55 10.61 3.54 8.60
N ILE A 56 10.24 2.27 8.44
CA ILE A 56 9.38 1.83 7.34
C ILE A 56 8.00 2.47 7.42
N ALA A 57 7.39 2.47 8.62
CA ALA A 57 6.08 3.09 8.84
C ALA A 57 6.11 4.60 8.55
N GLY A 58 7.17 5.28 8.97
CA GLY A 58 7.39 6.70 8.71
C GLY A 58 7.50 7.01 7.23
N HIS A 59 8.32 6.26 6.48
CA HIS A 59 8.44 6.45 5.03
C HIS A 59 7.16 6.08 4.28
N ALA A 60 6.47 5.01 4.67
CA ALA A 60 5.19 4.63 4.08
C ALA A 60 4.14 5.72 4.28
N LYS A 61 4.07 6.30 5.50
CA LYS A 61 3.18 7.40 5.82
C LYS A 61 3.53 8.66 5.02
N ALA A 62 4.80 9.07 5.02
CA ALA A 62 5.24 10.25 4.29
C ALA A 62 4.95 10.14 2.79
N TYR A 63 5.28 9.01 2.17
CA TYR A 63 5.00 8.76 0.75
C TYR A 63 3.50 8.88 0.44
N ARG A 64 2.66 8.27 1.28
CA ARG A 64 1.20 8.31 1.13
C ARG A 64 0.67 9.75 1.25
N GLU A 65 1.05 10.48 2.28
CA GLU A 65 0.58 11.85 2.52
C GLU A 65 1.03 12.81 1.40
N THR A 66 2.27 12.68 0.91
CA THR A 66 2.75 13.48 -0.23
C THR A 66 1.94 13.17 -1.50
N PHE A 67 1.66 11.90 -1.76
CA PHE A 67 0.87 11.51 -2.93
C PHE A 67 -0.59 11.95 -2.83
N GLU A 68 -1.24 11.77 -1.67
CA GLU A 68 -2.59 12.26 -1.38
C GLU A 68 -2.70 13.77 -1.60
N SER A 69 -1.69 14.53 -1.13
CA SER A 69 -1.61 15.98 -1.33
C SER A 69 -1.53 16.35 -2.81
N LEU A 70 -0.66 15.68 -3.57
CA LEU A 70 -0.49 15.91 -5.00
C LEU A 70 -1.75 15.56 -5.81
N VAL A 71 -2.41 14.46 -5.49
CA VAL A 71 -3.69 14.06 -6.10
C VAL A 71 -4.76 15.10 -5.81
N SER A 72 -4.89 15.55 -4.56
CA SER A 72 -5.84 16.59 -4.16
C SER A 72 -5.59 17.91 -4.88
N PHE A 73 -4.33 18.36 -4.93
CA PHE A 73 -3.92 19.56 -5.65
C PHE A 73 -4.29 19.49 -7.14
N THR A 74 -3.95 18.36 -7.78
CA THR A 74 -4.20 18.17 -9.22
C THR A 74 -5.69 18.01 -9.53
N SER A 75 -6.46 17.39 -8.63
CA SER A 75 -7.92 17.32 -8.70
C SER A 75 -8.54 18.71 -8.69
N ASN A 76 -8.14 19.56 -7.75
CA ASN A 76 -8.59 20.95 -7.68
C ASN A 76 -8.19 21.75 -8.92
N LEU A 77 -6.95 21.58 -9.40
CA LEU A 77 -6.45 22.22 -10.62
C LEU A 77 -7.27 21.81 -11.86
N THR A 78 -7.65 20.55 -11.95
CA THR A 78 -8.52 20.03 -13.03
C THR A 78 -9.97 20.50 -12.85
N GLY A 79 -10.47 20.62 -11.62
CA GLY A 79 -11.78 21.20 -11.34
C GLY A 79 -11.85 22.67 -11.74
N ALA A 80 -10.81 23.45 -11.45
CA ALA A 80 -10.71 24.86 -11.81
C ALA A 80 -10.70 25.10 -13.33
N LEU A 81 -10.26 24.12 -14.14
CA LEU A 81 -10.43 24.17 -15.60
C LEU A 81 -11.92 24.27 -15.98
N PHE A 82 -12.78 23.49 -15.33
CA PHE A 82 -14.22 23.57 -15.59
C PHE A 82 -14.83 24.85 -15.04
N ASP A 83 -14.41 25.32 -13.87
CA ASP A 83 -14.91 26.58 -13.32
C ASP A 83 -14.59 27.78 -14.23
N SER A 84 -13.45 27.75 -14.93
CA SER A 84 -12.97 28.87 -15.78
C SER A 84 -13.35 28.74 -17.27
N ALA A 85 -12.93 27.66 -17.94
CA ALA A 85 -13.05 27.51 -19.39
C ALA A 85 -14.36 26.84 -19.83
N TYR A 86 -14.98 26.06 -18.94
CA TYR A 86 -16.17 25.26 -19.24
C TYR A 86 -17.23 25.41 -18.16
N SER A 87 -17.50 26.65 -17.72
CA SER A 87 -18.35 26.95 -16.56
C SER A 87 -19.74 26.33 -16.64
N ALA A 88 -20.29 26.20 -17.86
CA ALA A 88 -21.56 25.50 -18.10
C ALA A 88 -21.54 24.00 -17.72
N LEU A 89 -20.37 23.38 -17.56
CA LEU A 89 -20.19 21.98 -17.16
C LEU A 89 -19.76 21.83 -15.68
N ALA A 90 -19.38 22.92 -15.01
CA ALA A 90 -18.60 22.88 -13.77
C ALA A 90 -19.26 22.09 -12.63
N SER A 91 -20.55 22.30 -12.37
CA SER A 91 -21.27 21.61 -11.29
C SER A 91 -21.29 20.09 -11.47
N ASP A 92 -21.53 19.62 -12.69
CA ASP A 92 -21.68 18.20 -13.01
C ASP A 92 -20.33 17.50 -13.22
N CYS A 93 -19.31 18.23 -13.66
CA CYS A 93 -17.97 17.68 -13.84
C CYS A 93 -17.17 17.57 -12.54
N ARG A 94 -17.45 18.40 -11.52
CA ARG A 94 -16.77 18.36 -10.21
C ARG A 94 -16.75 16.95 -9.58
N PRO A 95 -17.88 16.22 -9.46
CA PRO A 95 -17.85 14.85 -8.94
C PRO A 95 -17.10 13.88 -9.86
N LEU A 96 -17.14 14.05 -11.19
CA LEU A 96 -16.41 13.20 -12.14
C LEU A 96 -14.89 13.34 -11.97
N VAL A 97 -14.41 14.58 -11.81
CA VAL A 97 -12.99 14.87 -11.54
C VAL A 97 -12.57 14.22 -10.22
N PHE A 98 -13.35 14.40 -9.15
CA PHE A 98 -13.05 13.78 -7.86
C PHE A 98 -12.96 12.24 -7.96
N GLN A 99 -13.89 11.61 -8.69
CA GLN A 99 -13.88 10.16 -8.91
C GLN A 99 -12.67 9.68 -9.73
N LEU A 100 -12.27 10.43 -10.77
CA LEU A 100 -11.08 10.13 -11.56
C LEU A 100 -9.82 10.11 -10.67
N PHE A 101 -9.61 11.16 -9.90
CA PHE A 101 -8.43 11.29 -9.03
C PHE A 101 -8.45 10.29 -7.87
N GLY A 102 -9.61 10.04 -7.24
CA GLY A 102 -9.75 8.97 -6.26
C GLY A 102 -9.54 7.56 -6.85
N GLY A 103 -9.80 7.37 -8.15
CA GLY A 103 -9.46 6.14 -8.87
C GLY A 103 -7.97 5.99 -9.15
N ILE A 104 -7.29 7.09 -9.49
CA ILE A 104 -5.82 7.15 -9.66
C ILE A 104 -5.13 6.85 -8.32
N GLU A 105 -5.63 7.42 -7.23
CA GLU A 105 -5.08 7.20 -5.89
C GLU A 105 -5.15 5.73 -5.49
N ARG A 106 -6.34 5.11 -5.63
CA ARG A 106 -6.55 3.68 -5.34
C ARG A 106 -5.69 2.77 -6.22
N HIS A 107 -5.42 3.16 -7.46
CA HIS A 107 -4.53 2.40 -8.36
C HIS A 107 -3.11 2.32 -7.79
N VAL A 108 -2.55 3.45 -7.36
CA VAL A 108 -1.19 3.53 -6.77
C VAL A 108 -1.13 2.81 -5.43
N SER A 109 -2.14 3.00 -4.57
CA SER A 109 -2.24 2.31 -3.27
C SER A 109 -2.43 0.79 -3.42
N GLY A 110 -2.77 0.28 -4.61
CA GLY A 110 -2.93 -1.15 -4.87
C GLY A 110 -4.22 -1.76 -4.32
N HIS A 111 -5.21 -0.92 -3.97
CA HIS A 111 -6.48 -1.32 -3.36
C HIS A 111 -7.65 -1.38 -4.35
N SER A 112 -7.42 -1.19 -5.66
CA SER A 112 -8.49 -1.13 -6.67
C SER A 112 -8.79 -2.47 -7.35
N ASN A 113 -10.06 -2.85 -7.38
CA ASN A 113 -10.59 -3.89 -8.29
C ASN A 113 -10.69 -3.38 -9.74
N SER A 114 -10.69 -2.06 -9.95
CA SER A 114 -10.72 -1.41 -11.25
C SER A 114 -9.32 -1.07 -11.75
N THR A 115 -9.09 -1.23 -13.06
CA THR A 115 -7.85 -0.81 -13.72
C THR A 115 -7.83 0.70 -13.91
N LEU A 116 -6.63 1.28 -14.08
CA LEU A 116 -6.48 2.69 -14.44
C LEU A 116 -7.21 3.04 -15.75
N ASP A 117 -7.14 2.13 -16.72
CA ASP A 117 -7.88 2.22 -17.98
C ASP A 117 -9.39 2.29 -17.76
N ALA A 118 -9.96 1.43 -16.91
CA ALA A 118 -11.38 1.47 -16.57
C ALA A 118 -11.78 2.80 -15.89
N THR A 119 -10.97 3.31 -14.96
CA THR A 119 -11.20 4.61 -14.30
C THR A 119 -11.23 5.76 -15.32
N VAL A 120 -10.25 5.82 -16.23
CA VAL A 120 -10.19 6.87 -17.25
C VAL A 120 -11.34 6.73 -18.26
N ARG A 121 -11.66 5.50 -18.68
CA ARG A 121 -12.81 5.25 -19.57
C ARG A 121 -14.12 5.69 -18.94
N GLN A 122 -14.35 5.38 -17.66
CA GLN A 122 -15.55 5.79 -16.95
C GLN A 122 -15.68 7.32 -16.93
N PHE A 123 -14.60 8.02 -16.60
CA PHE A 123 -14.57 9.49 -16.63
C PHE A 123 -15.01 10.05 -18.00
N TYR A 124 -14.44 9.53 -19.10
CA TYR A 124 -14.81 10.01 -20.44
C TYR A 124 -16.21 9.54 -20.90
N ASN A 125 -16.70 8.39 -20.43
CA ASN A 125 -18.07 7.96 -20.67
C ASN A 125 -19.05 8.95 -20.02
N ASP A 126 -18.79 9.36 -18.77
CA ASP A 126 -19.66 10.29 -18.03
C ASP A 126 -19.51 11.74 -18.51
N LEU A 127 -18.34 12.12 -19.02
CA LEU A 127 -18.08 13.46 -19.58
C LEU A 127 -18.79 13.68 -20.92
N PHE A 128 -18.95 12.64 -21.75
CA PHE A 128 -19.45 12.78 -23.11
C PHE A 128 -20.88 13.36 -23.20
N PRO A 129 -21.88 12.86 -22.45
CA PRO A 129 -23.21 13.43 -22.48
C PRO A 129 -23.24 14.92 -22.13
N LEU A 130 -22.42 15.34 -21.16
CA LEU A 130 -22.32 16.74 -20.74
C LEU A 130 -21.76 17.63 -21.85
N VAL A 131 -20.63 17.21 -22.45
CA VAL A 131 -19.99 17.93 -23.56
C VAL A 131 -20.93 17.98 -24.77
N TYR A 132 -21.57 16.87 -25.12
CA TYR A 132 -22.50 16.80 -26.24
C TYR A 132 -23.67 17.77 -26.08
N ARG A 133 -24.37 17.73 -24.94
CA ARG A 133 -25.61 18.52 -24.73
C ARG A 133 -25.35 20.01 -24.54
N ARG A 134 -24.20 20.39 -23.98
CA ARG A 134 -23.95 21.78 -23.57
C ARG A 134 -22.97 22.50 -24.49
N LEU A 135 -22.06 21.79 -25.15
CA LEU A 135 -21.04 22.39 -26.03
C LEU A 135 -21.28 22.09 -27.51
N LEU A 136 -21.68 20.87 -27.88
CA LEU A 136 -21.80 20.46 -29.29
C LEU A 136 -23.20 20.68 -29.86
N ASN A 137 -24.24 20.44 -29.05
CA ASN A 137 -25.63 20.60 -29.42
C ASN A 137 -26.43 21.28 -28.30
N PRO A 138 -26.21 22.59 -28.06
CA PRO A 138 -26.86 23.34 -26.98
C PRO A 138 -28.39 23.44 -27.12
N GLY A 139 -28.94 23.23 -28.32
CA GLY A 139 -30.39 23.15 -28.56
C GLY A 139 -31.05 21.97 -27.83
N LEU A 140 -30.32 20.86 -27.64
CA LEU A 140 -30.78 19.68 -26.89
C LEU A 140 -30.73 19.83 -25.37
N GLY A 141 -30.00 20.83 -24.86
CA GLY A 141 -29.93 21.16 -23.43
C GLY A 141 -31.04 22.11 -22.96
N ARG A 142 -31.70 22.80 -23.90
CA ARG A 142 -32.77 23.79 -23.66
C ARG A 142 -34.16 23.31 -24.09
N ALA A 143 -34.29 22.11 -24.67
CA ALA A 143 -35.56 21.62 -25.17
C ALA A 143 -36.59 21.51 -24.03
N ALA A 144 -37.66 22.29 -24.14
CA ALA A 144 -38.87 22.18 -23.34
C ALA A 144 -39.40 20.73 -23.40
N PRO A 145 -40.08 20.24 -22.35
CA PRO A 145 -40.61 18.88 -22.31
C PRO A 145 -41.68 18.73 -23.40
N THR A 146 -41.28 18.23 -24.56
CA THR A 146 -42.21 17.73 -25.56
C THR A 146 -42.57 16.31 -25.17
N PHE A 147 -43.85 16.00 -25.24
CA PHE A 147 -44.51 14.76 -24.78
C PHE A 147 -43.99 13.46 -25.45
N TYR A 148 -43.05 13.58 -26.40
CA TYR A 148 -42.45 12.49 -27.18
C TYR A 148 -40.92 12.37 -27.01
N SER A 149 -40.30 13.13 -26.11
CA SER A 149 -38.85 13.02 -25.86
C SER A 149 -38.56 11.93 -24.83
N ALA A 150 -37.65 11.01 -25.15
CA ALA A 150 -37.14 10.01 -24.20
C ALA A 150 -36.58 10.69 -22.93
N PRO A 151 -36.68 10.04 -21.74
CA PRO A 151 -36.09 10.54 -20.51
C PRO A 151 -34.63 10.96 -20.72
N SER A 152 -34.22 12.05 -20.05
CA SER A 152 -32.85 12.54 -20.16
C SER A 152 -31.79 11.50 -19.76
N ALA A 153 -32.17 10.54 -18.90
CA ALA A 153 -31.34 9.43 -18.46
C ALA A 153 -31.11 8.40 -19.58
N ASP A 154 -32.19 7.93 -20.24
CA ASP A 154 -32.11 6.97 -21.35
C ASP A 154 -31.24 7.49 -22.50
N ARG A 155 -31.31 8.80 -22.75
CA ARG A 155 -30.46 9.45 -23.77
C ARG A 155 -29.00 9.54 -23.34
N ASP A 156 -28.72 9.84 -22.07
CA ASP A 156 -27.34 9.91 -21.57
C ASP A 156 -26.70 8.51 -21.53
N ASP A 157 -27.47 7.47 -21.25
CA ASP A 157 -27.02 6.08 -21.32
C ASP A 157 -26.70 5.66 -22.76
N CYS A 158 -27.54 6.03 -23.73
CA CYS A 158 -27.24 5.83 -25.14
C CYS A 158 -25.94 6.54 -25.56
N LEU A 159 -25.76 7.80 -25.16
CA LEU A 159 -24.53 8.55 -25.43
C LEU A 159 -23.31 7.86 -24.78
N ARG A 160 -23.43 7.38 -23.54
CA ARG A 160 -22.35 6.62 -22.87
C ARG A 160 -21.98 5.35 -23.63
N MET A 161 -22.98 4.58 -24.10
CA MET A 161 -22.76 3.34 -24.83
C MET A 161 -22.10 3.58 -26.20
N THR A 162 -22.52 4.61 -26.92
CA THR A 162 -22.03 4.94 -28.27
C THR A 162 -20.71 5.72 -28.28
N ARG A 163 -20.23 6.19 -27.11
CA ARG A 163 -18.98 6.98 -26.99
C ARG A 163 -17.78 6.32 -27.66
N GLN A 164 -17.68 4.98 -27.59
CA GLN A 164 -16.55 4.27 -28.20
C GLN A 164 -16.56 4.34 -29.72
N ASP A 165 -17.74 4.18 -30.33
CA ASP A 165 -17.92 4.20 -31.78
C ASP A 165 -17.79 5.62 -32.36
N VAL A 166 -18.34 6.60 -31.63
CA VAL A 166 -18.30 8.03 -32.02
C VAL A 166 -16.90 8.63 -31.87
N GLY A 167 -16.13 8.16 -30.88
CA GLY A 167 -14.78 8.67 -30.61
C GLY A 167 -14.69 10.19 -30.38
N PRO A 168 -15.57 10.81 -29.56
CA PRO A 168 -15.73 12.26 -29.50
C PRO A 168 -14.49 13.00 -28.97
N PHE A 169 -13.65 12.31 -28.19
CA PHE A 169 -12.46 12.87 -27.56
C PHE A 169 -11.15 12.48 -28.28
N GLY A 170 -11.24 11.92 -29.48
CA GLY A 170 -10.07 11.55 -30.27
C GLY A 170 -9.09 10.63 -29.52
N PRO A 171 -7.77 10.86 -29.61
CA PRO A 171 -6.76 10.01 -28.99
C PRO A 171 -6.56 10.27 -27.48
N HIS A 172 -7.07 11.39 -26.96
CA HIS A 172 -6.74 11.91 -25.63
C HIS A 172 -7.01 10.93 -24.47
N PRO A 173 -8.13 10.18 -24.44
CA PRO A 173 -8.33 9.15 -23.40
C PRO A 173 -7.23 8.09 -23.38
N ARG A 174 -6.78 7.62 -24.55
CA ARG A 174 -5.72 6.59 -24.65
C ARG A 174 -4.36 7.16 -24.28
N LEU A 175 -4.08 8.40 -24.70
CA LEU A 175 -2.84 9.10 -24.33
C LEU A 175 -2.75 9.32 -22.81
N LEU A 176 -3.86 9.69 -22.17
CA LEU A 176 -3.91 9.86 -20.72
C LEU A 176 -3.63 8.54 -19.99
N VAL A 177 -4.25 7.43 -20.41
CA VAL A 177 -3.97 6.09 -19.85
C VAL A 177 -2.50 5.72 -20.03
N GLY A 178 -1.94 5.92 -21.22
CA GLY A 178 -0.53 5.58 -21.50
C GLY A 178 0.48 6.45 -20.75
N SER A 179 0.16 7.73 -20.52
CA SER A 179 0.97 8.64 -19.72
C SER A 179 0.96 8.23 -18.25
N LEU A 180 -0.24 8.09 -17.66
CA LEU A 180 -0.39 7.74 -16.26
C LEU A 180 0.11 6.32 -15.95
N SER A 181 -0.14 5.33 -16.81
CA SER A 181 0.29 3.96 -16.55
C SER A 181 1.81 3.85 -16.40
N ARG A 182 2.57 4.54 -17.27
CA ARG A 182 4.04 4.56 -17.22
C ARG A 182 4.56 5.36 -16.02
N ALA A 183 3.97 6.52 -15.75
CA ALA A 183 4.45 7.41 -14.70
C ALA A 183 4.13 6.91 -13.28
N LEU A 184 3.02 6.21 -13.10
CA LEU A 184 2.56 5.72 -11.80
C LEU A 184 3.14 4.35 -11.42
N GLU A 185 3.79 3.64 -12.35
CA GLU A 185 4.30 2.28 -12.13
C GLU A 185 5.31 2.22 -10.98
N ALA A 186 6.32 3.10 -10.99
CA ALA A 186 7.32 3.18 -9.94
C ALA A 186 6.71 3.56 -8.58
N GLY A 187 5.76 4.49 -8.57
CA GLY A 187 5.04 4.88 -7.36
C GLY A 187 4.22 3.73 -6.76
N ARG A 188 3.50 2.99 -7.62
CA ARG A 188 2.73 1.80 -7.22
C ARG A 188 3.64 0.70 -6.69
N ALA A 189 4.79 0.47 -7.33
CA ALA A 189 5.77 -0.50 -6.86
C ALA A 189 6.36 -0.11 -5.50
N LEU A 190 6.70 1.17 -5.31
CA LEU A 190 7.23 1.68 -4.03
C LEU A 190 6.20 1.50 -2.90
N SER A 191 4.94 1.90 -3.13
CA SER A 191 3.85 1.72 -2.16
C SER A 191 3.70 0.26 -1.73
N ARG A 192 3.71 -0.67 -2.70
CA ARG A 192 3.61 -2.11 -2.43
C ARG A 192 4.80 -2.64 -1.63
N LEU A 193 6.02 -2.24 -1.98
CA LEU A 193 7.22 -2.72 -1.28
C LEU A 193 7.31 -2.17 0.14
N LEU A 194 6.91 -0.91 0.37
CA LEU A 194 6.86 -0.34 1.73
C LEU A 194 5.84 -1.08 2.60
N ARG A 195 4.66 -1.42 2.04
CA ARG A 195 3.67 -2.26 2.73
C ARG A 195 4.22 -3.65 3.05
N LEU A 196 4.81 -4.32 2.05
CA LEU A 196 5.40 -5.65 2.22
C LEU A 196 6.52 -5.63 3.27
N ALA A 197 7.38 -4.61 3.27
CA ALA A 197 8.44 -4.47 4.26
C ALA A 197 7.86 -4.38 5.68
N GLY A 198 6.80 -3.60 5.87
CA GLY A 198 6.09 -3.51 7.14
C GLY A 198 5.43 -4.82 7.57
N GLU A 199 4.81 -5.54 6.62
CA GLU A 199 4.22 -6.86 6.86
C GLU A 199 5.27 -7.89 7.28
N VAL A 200 6.43 -7.92 6.60
CA VAL A 200 7.55 -8.79 6.95
C VAL A 200 8.04 -8.49 8.36
N VAL A 201 8.35 -7.24 8.70
CA VAL A 201 8.82 -6.88 10.05
C VAL A 201 7.80 -7.27 11.13
N ASN A 202 6.50 -7.01 10.89
CA ASN A 202 5.43 -7.40 11.81
C ASN A 202 5.29 -8.92 11.97
N ALA A 203 5.49 -9.68 10.89
CA ALA A 203 5.50 -11.14 10.93
C ALA A 203 6.71 -11.67 11.72
N THR A 204 7.89 -11.10 11.53
CA THR A 204 9.11 -11.46 12.25
C THR A 204 8.98 -11.22 13.76
N GLU A 205 8.35 -10.10 14.18
CA GLU A 205 8.06 -9.80 15.59
C GLU A 205 7.09 -10.81 16.25
N LYS A 206 6.24 -11.43 15.44
CA LYS A 206 5.23 -12.40 15.87
C LYS A 206 5.68 -13.85 15.68
N ALA A 207 6.91 -14.08 15.22
CA ALA A 207 7.45 -15.41 15.02
C ALA A 207 7.44 -16.20 16.34
N THR A 208 6.85 -17.39 16.31
CA THR A 208 6.77 -18.26 17.48
C THR A 208 8.07 -19.03 17.65
N LEU A 209 8.55 -19.11 18.90
CA LEU A 209 9.72 -19.92 19.20
C LEU A 209 9.35 -21.40 19.18
N SER A 210 10.15 -22.21 18.49
CA SER A 210 10.01 -23.66 18.53
C SER A 210 10.21 -24.20 19.95
N ARG A 211 9.70 -25.41 20.21
CA ARG A 211 9.87 -26.08 21.50
C ARG A 211 11.35 -26.37 21.76
N GLU A 212 12.10 -26.71 20.73
CA GLU A 212 13.55 -26.94 20.75
C GLU A 212 14.30 -25.67 21.14
N CYS A 213 13.94 -24.54 20.53
CA CYS A 213 14.51 -23.23 20.89
C CYS A 213 14.24 -22.91 22.36
N GLY A 214 12.99 -23.06 22.83
CA GLY A 214 12.65 -22.81 24.23
C GLY A 214 13.49 -23.67 25.20
N ARG A 215 13.65 -24.96 24.89
CA ARG A 215 14.51 -25.87 25.68
C ARG A 215 15.99 -25.43 25.66
N GLY A 216 16.50 -25.03 24.49
CA GLY A 216 17.86 -24.51 24.34
C GLY A 216 18.10 -23.25 25.17
N LEU A 217 17.14 -22.32 25.17
CA LEU A 217 17.20 -21.08 25.94
C LEU A 217 17.16 -21.35 27.45
N VAL A 218 16.28 -22.24 27.93
CA VAL A 218 16.25 -22.63 29.36
C VAL A 218 17.57 -23.28 29.79
N ARG A 219 18.11 -24.19 28.96
CA ARG A 219 19.43 -24.80 29.20
C ARG A 219 20.53 -23.78 29.34
N MET A 220 20.54 -22.81 28.44
CA MET A 220 21.54 -21.75 28.41
C MET A 220 21.41 -20.78 29.59
N GLN A 221 20.19 -20.38 29.94
CA GLN A 221 19.95 -19.23 30.82
C GLN A 221 19.67 -19.60 32.28
N TYR A 222 19.02 -20.74 32.55
CA TYR A 222 18.50 -21.07 33.88
C TYR A 222 18.99 -22.39 34.48
N CYS A 223 19.50 -23.35 33.68
CA CYS A 223 19.91 -24.64 34.26
C CYS A 223 21.12 -24.56 35.21
N SER A 224 21.94 -23.50 35.14
CA SER A 224 22.97 -23.23 36.16
C SER A 224 22.35 -22.92 37.52
N HIS A 225 21.20 -22.24 37.56
CA HIS A 225 20.48 -21.89 38.79
C HIS A 225 19.94 -23.14 39.49
N CYS A 226 19.50 -24.14 38.72
CA CYS A 226 19.08 -25.44 39.26
C CYS A 226 20.21 -26.21 39.95
N ARG A 227 21.47 -25.82 39.73
CA ARG A 227 22.65 -26.37 40.42
C ARG A 227 23.15 -25.46 41.54
N GLY A 228 22.36 -24.46 41.96
CA GLY A 228 22.76 -23.46 42.95
C GLY A 228 23.71 -22.38 42.41
N MET A 229 24.01 -22.36 41.11
CA MET A 229 24.92 -21.41 40.49
C MET A 229 24.15 -20.29 39.79
N THR A 230 23.67 -19.31 40.55
CA THR A 230 22.85 -18.21 40.02
C THR A 230 23.64 -17.08 39.36
N MET A 231 24.92 -16.95 39.67
CA MET A 231 25.77 -15.85 39.21
C MET A 231 26.55 -16.15 37.92
N ILE A 232 26.48 -17.38 37.40
CA ILE A 232 27.21 -17.79 36.20
C ILE A 232 26.42 -17.41 34.95
N ARG A 233 27.07 -16.67 34.04
CA ARG A 233 26.51 -16.31 32.73
C ARG A 233 26.83 -17.38 31.68
N PRO A 234 25.97 -17.58 30.67
CA PRO A 234 26.28 -18.45 29.54
C PRO A 234 27.49 -17.95 28.76
N CYS A 235 28.31 -18.88 28.27
CA CYS A 235 29.43 -18.57 27.38
C CYS A 235 28.93 -17.93 26.08
N THR A 236 29.68 -16.98 25.53
CA THR A 236 29.32 -16.30 24.27
C THR A 236 29.08 -17.29 23.12
N GLY A 237 29.96 -18.29 22.96
CA GLY A 237 29.79 -19.32 21.91
C GLY A 237 28.52 -20.15 22.06
N LEU A 238 28.17 -20.54 23.29
CA LEU A 238 26.92 -21.24 23.58
C LEU A 238 25.71 -20.35 23.24
N CYS A 239 25.77 -19.07 23.64
CA CYS A 239 24.72 -18.09 23.36
C CYS A 239 24.46 -17.94 21.87
N VAL A 240 25.50 -17.71 21.08
CA VAL A 240 25.39 -17.57 19.62
C VAL A 240 24.81 -18.83 18.98
N ASN A 241 25.25 -20.02 19.40
CA ASN A 241 24.76 -21.29 18.85
C ASN A 241 23.27 -21.52 19.14
N VAL A 242 22.83 -21.28 20.38
CA VAL A 242 21.41 -21.40 20.76
C VAL A 242 20.56 -20.39 19.98
N MET A 243 20.99 -19.12 19.94
CA MET A 243 20.26 -18.07 19.23
C MET A 243 20.19 -18.32 17.73
N ARG A 244 21.24 -18.85 17.11
CA ARG A 244 21.24 -19.23 15.69
C ARG A 244 20.20 -20.29 15.37
N GLY A 245 20.07 -21.31 16.24
CA GLY A 245 19.01 -22.31 16.11
C GLY A 245 17.62 -21.73 16.30
N CYS A 246 17.46 -20.82 17.25
CA CYS A 246 16.19 -20.14 17.51
C CYS A 246 15.72 -19.23 16.36
N LEU A 247 16.66 -18.59 15.67
CA LEU A 247 16.40 -17.57 14.65
C LEU A 247 16.53 -18.09 13.22
N VAL A 248 16.59 -19.41 13.01
CA VAL A 248 16.83 -20.00 11.69
C VAL A 248 15.86 -19.48 10.63
N GLY A 249 14.54 -19.50 10.91
CA GLY A 249 13.53 -19.02 9.95
C GLY A 249 13.59 -17.51 9.71
N VAL A 250 14.09 -16.71 10.67
CA VAL A 250 14.32 -15.28 10.47
C VAL A 250 15.58 -15.06 9.61
N SER A 251 16.61 -15.87 9.81
CA SER A 251 17.88 -15.75 9.07
C SER A 251 17.73 -16.07 7.58
N GLU A 252 16.79 -16.93 7.22
CA GLU A 252 16.44 -17.24 5.82
C GLU A 252 15.90 -16.01 5.06
N LEU A 253 15.34 -15.03 5.77
CA LEU A 253 14.87 -13.77 5.17
C LEU A 253 16.02 -12.84 4.76
N GLY A 254 17.28 -13.10 5.17
CA GLY A 254 18.39 -12.17 4.95
C GLY A 254 18.62 -11.80 3.48
N ALA A 255 18.66 -12.78 2.59
CA ALA A 255 18.88 -12.54 1.15
C ALA A 255 17.66 -11.89 0.45
N PRO A 256 16.42 -12.39 0.65
CA PRO A 256 15.21 -11.71 0.15
C PRO A 256 15.06 -10.28 0.68
N TRP A 257 15.35 -10.05 1.96
CA TRP A 257 15.31 -8.72 2.59
C TRP A 257 16.32 -7.76 1.96
N GLY A 258 17.58 -8.21 1.77
CA GLY A 258 18.59 -7.41 1.07
C GLY A 258 18.15 -7.03 -0.34
N SER A 259 17.54 -7.95 -1.07
CA SER A 259 16.98 -7.69 -2.41
C SER A 259 15.85 -6.65 -2.36
N LEU A 260 14.96 -6.74 -1.37
CA LEU A 260 13.89 -5.77 -1.14
C LEU A 260 14.44 -4.37 -0.87
N VAL A 261 15.48 -4.23 -0.04
CA VAL A 261 16.11 -2.93 0.26
C VAL A 261 16.70 -2.30 -1.00
N VAL A 262 17.37 -3.08 -1.85
CA VAL A 262 17.90 -2.59 -3.13
C VAL A 262 16.78 -2.10 -4.05
N LEU A 263 15.66 -2.81 -4.11
CA LEU A 263 14.50 -2.40 -4.91
C LEU A 263 13.87 -1.10 -4.40
N LEU A 264 13.71 -0.95 -3.08
CA LEU A 264 13.24 0.29 -2.46
C LEU A 264 14.14 1.47 -2.83
N GLN A 265 15.47 1.30 -2.73
CA GLN A 265 16.43 2.33 -3.08
C GLN A 265 16.35 2.73 -4.56
N ARG A 266 16.24 1.75 -5.47
CA ARG A 266 16.11 2.01 -6.91
C ARG A 266 14.84 2.78 -7.24
N LEU A 267 13.70 2.36 -6.68
CA LEU A 267 12.42 3.03 -6.91
C LEU A 267 12.40 4.45 -6.33
N ALA A 268 12.97 4.64 -5.13
CA ALA A 268 13.11 5.96 -4.53
C ALA A 268 14.00 6.86 -5.42
N ALA A 269 15.10 6.36 -5.94
CA ALA A 269 15.95 7.10 -6.87
C ALA A 269 15.19 7.46 -8.15
N THR A 270 14.48 6.51 -8.78
CA THR A 270 13.67 6.76 -9.98
C THR A 270 12.64 7.87 -9.78
N LEU A 271 11.99 7.91 -8.60
CA LEU A 271 11.01 8.93 -8.26
C LEU A 271 11.66 10.27 -7.90
N ALA A 272 12.86 10.27 -7.29
CA ALA A 272 13.59 11.47 -6.91
C ALA A 272 14.26 12.17 -8.10
N THR A 273 14.75 11.42 -9.10
CA THR A 273 15.39 11.97 -10.30
C THR A 273 14.37 12.49 -11.32
N GLY A 274 13.25 13.06 -10.87
CA GLY A 274 12.09 13.49 -11.64
C GLY A 274 12.32 14.63 -12.66
N SER A 275 13.53 14.83 -13.16
CA SER A 275 13.83 15.76 -14.26
C SER A 275 13.46 15.23 -15.65
N ASN A 276 13.07 13.96 -15.77
CA ASN A 276 12.61 13.39 -17.04
C ASN A 276 11.12 13.69 -17.26
N HIS A 277 10.71 13.90 -18.52
CA HIS A 277 9.34 14.24 -18.96
C HIS A 277 8.25 13.20 -18.59
N ASN A 278 8.60 12.14 -17.85
CA ASN A 278 7.74 11.05 -17.40
C ASN A 278 7.62 10.99 -15.86
N GLY A 279 7.99 12.05 -15.15
CA GLY A 279 7.84 12.13 -13.69
C GLY A 279 6.38 11.96 -13.25
N MET A 280 6.17 11.25 -12.15
CA MET A 280 4.84 10.99 -11.58
C MET A 280 4.05 12.29 -11.34
N GLU A 281 4.72 13.32 -10.81
CA GLU A 281 4.15 14.65 -10.61
C GLU A 281 3.74 15.31 -11.92
N LEU A 282 4.63 15.36 -12.90
CA LEU A 282 4.35 15.94 -14.22
C LEU A 282 3.19 15.24 -14.93
N ALA A 283 3.12 13.90 -14.85
CA ALA A 283 2.04 13.14 -15.47
C ALA A 283 0.69 13.39 -14.81
N LEU A 284 0.65 13.57 -13.47
CA LEU A 284 -0.56 13.97 -12.77
C LEU A 284 -0.97 15.38 -13.16
N LEU A 285 -0.06 16.36 -13.13
CA LEU A 285 -0.34 17.74 -13.54
C LEU A 285 -0.83 17.83 -14.99
N ALA A 286 -0.32 16.96 -15.88
CA ALA A 286 -0.73 16.88 -17.28
C ALA A 286 -2.17 16.37 -17.48
N VAL A 287 -2.81 15.76 -16.47
CA VAL A 287 -4.21 15.32 -16.55
C VAL A 287 -5.13 16.48 -16.97
N ARG A 288 -4.94 17.67 -16.39
CA ARG A 288 -5.71 18.88 -16.75
C ARG A 288 -5.61 19.17 -18.24
N ASN A 289 -4.41 19.11 -18.80
CA ASN A 289 -4.19 19.43 -20.22
C ASN A 289 -4.81 18.34 -21.11
N HIS A 290 -4.66 17.07 -20.76
CA HIS A 290 -5.32 15.98 -21.49
C HIS A 290 -6.85 16.13 -21.51
N VAL A 291 -7.46 16.54 -20.40
CA VAL A 291 -8.91 16.81 -20.32
C VAL A 291 -9.30 18.00 -21.18
N ASN A 292 -8.54 19.10 -21.11
CA ASN A 292 -8.77 20.29 -21.93
C ASN A 292 -8.70 19.95 -23.44
N ASP A 293 -7.64 19.28 -23.87
CA ASP A 293 -7.41 18.94 -25.27
C ASP A 293 -8.48 17.97 -25.79
N ALA A 294 -8.94 17.04 -24.95
CA ALA A 294 -10.06 16.17 -25.27
C ALA A 294 -11.34 16.97 -25.57
N ILE A 295 -11.68 17.94 -24.72
CA ILE A 295 -12.88 18.78 -24.90
C ILE A 295 -12.73 19.67 -26.14
N LEU A 296 -11.56 20.27 -26.35
CA LEU A 296 -11.25 21.04 -27.56
C LEU A 296 -11.38 20.18 -28.83
N HIS A 297 -10.89 18.94 -28.79
CA HIS A 297 -11.05 18.00 -29.90
C HIS A 297 -12.53 17.73 -30.21
N ALA A 298 -13.35 17.53 -29.18
CA ALA A 298 -14.79 17.33 -29.35
C ALA A 298 -15.46 18.57 -29.97
N GLN A 299 -15.10 19.78 -29.53
CA GLN A 299 -15.64 21.03 -30.08
C GLN A 299 -15.24 21.23 -31.54
N LEU A 300 -13.97 20.97 -31.89
CA LEU A 300 -13.47 21.09 -33.26
C LEU A 300 -14.17 20.13 -34.23
N HIS A 301 -14.53 18.93 -33.76
CA HIS A 301 -15.20 17.91 -34.57
C HIS A 301 -16.72 17.83 -34.30
N GLY A 302 -17.30 18.84 -33.66
CA GLY A 302 -18.69 18.87 -33.23
C GLY A 302 -19.70 18.52 -34.31
N PRO A 303 -19.66 19.12 -35.52
CA PRO A 303 -20.61 18.81 -36.59
C PRO A 303 -20.59 17.33 -37.01
N ARG A 304 -19.40 16.74 -37.11
CA ARG A 304 -19.23 15.31 -37.43
C ARG A 304 -19.79 14.44 -36.31
N ILE A 305 -19.45 14.75 -35.07
CA ILE A 305 -19.91 14.00 -33.88
C ILE A 305 -21.45 14.03 -33.79
N THR A 306 -22.07 15.21 -33.94
CA THR A 306 -23.53 15.38 -33.91
C THR A 306 -24.22 14.62 -35.03
N ALA A 307 -23.66 14.60 -36.25
CA ALA A 307 -24.19 13.81 -37.35
C ALA A 307 -24.12 12.31 -37.03
N THR A 308 -22.97 11.79 -36.58
CA THR A 308 -22.82 10.37 -36.22
C THR A 308 -23.80 9.94 -35.14
N VAL A 309 -23.99 10.75 -34.09
CA VAL A 309 -24.92 10.46 -33.00
C VAL A 309 -26.38 10.48 -33.45
N SER A 310 -26.72 11.32 -34.44
CA SER A 310 -28.10 11.42 -34.96
C SER A 310 -28.46 10.26 -35.90
N HIS A 311 -27.47 9.46 -36.33
CA HIS A 311 -27.64 8.27 -37.16
C HIS A 311 -27.63 6.95 -36.36
N LEU A 312 -27.40 7.02 -35.05
CA LEU A 312 -27.42 5.91 -34.09
C LEU A 312 -28.75 5.89 -33.33
#